data_AF-A0A6A7LCI6-F1
#
_entry.id   AF-A0A6A7LCI6-F1
#
_cell.length_a   1.000
_cell.length_b   1.000
_cell.length_c   1.000
_cell.angle_alpha   90.00
_cell.angle_beta   90.00
_cell.angle_gamma   90.00
#
_symmetry.space_group_name_H-M   'P 1'
#
loop_
_entity.id
_entity.type
_entity.pdbx_description
1 polymer ?
#
loop_
_entity_poly.entity_id
_entity_poly.type
_entity_poly.pdbx_seq_one_letter_code
_entity_poly.pdbx_strand_id
1 'polypeptide(L)'
;MKANVIHGDFNPCGGAERLSLITMQALLEMGIDFDLTTLKSPDISKLEKSYGKNLVSIMKSINKINVINILEELRQHQQKGDHED
;
A
#
# COMPACT_ATOMS: atom_id res chain seq x y z
N MET A 1 -8.77 -10.16 13.03
CA MET A 1 -8.69 -10.40 11.57
C MET A 1 -7.64 -9.45 11.02
N LYS A 2 -6.81 -9.87 10.06
CA LYS A 2 -5.75 -9.03 9.51
C LYS A 2 -5.91 -8.92 7.99
N ALA A 3 -5.93 -7.70 7.47
CA ALA A 3 -6.03 -7.44 6.04
C ALA A 3 -4.68 -6.95 5.46
N ASN A 4 -4.49 -7.12 4.15
CA ASN A 4 -3.39 -6.50 3.42
C ASN A 4 -3.98 -5.74 2.25
N VAL A 5 -3.76 -4.43 2.21
CA VAL A 5 -4.22 -3.58 1.12
C VAL A 5 -3.11 -3.50 0.08
N ILE A 6 -3.42 -3.85 -1.17
CA ILE A 6 -2.47 -3.84 -2.27
C ILE A 6 -2.87 -2.72 -3.23
N HIS A 7 -2.02 -1.71 -3.40
CA HIS A 7 -2.24 -0.62 -4.34
C HIS A 7 -0.94 -0.20 -4.99
N GLY A 8 -0.93 0.00 -6.31
CA GLY A 8 0.31 0.16 -7.08
C GLY A 8 1.15 1.38 -6.70
N ASP A 9 0.56 2.57 -6.68
CA ASP A 9 1.27 3.82 -6.38
C ASP A 9 0.27 4.85 -5.83
N PHE A 10 0.56 5.44 -4.67
CA PHE A 10 -0.27 6.49 -4.07
C PHE A 10 0.09 7.91 -4.53
N ASN A 11 1.24 8.08 -5.16
CA ASN A 11 1.78 9.38 -5.54
C ASN A 11 1.00 10.11 -6.66
N PRO A 12 0.25 9.45 -7.57
CA PRO A 12 -0.59 10.16 -8.54
C PRO A 12 -1.68 11.03 -7.91
N CYS A 13 -2.14 10.67 -6.71
CA CYS A 13 -3.20 11.39 -5.99
C CYS A 13 -4.51 11.56 -6.80
N GLY A 14 -4.93 10.52 -7.53
CA GLY A 14 -6.17 10.49 -8.29
C GLY A 14 -7.34 9.80 -7.57
N GLY A 15 -8.42 9.52 -8.32
CA GLY A 15 -9.64 8.94 -7.75
C GLY A 15 -9.44 7.54 -7.15
N ALA A 16 -8.60 6.71 -7.76
CA ALA A 16 -8.32 5.35 -7.29
C ALA A 16 -7.59 5.35 -5.94
N GLU A 17 -6.58 6.23 -5.78
CA GLU A 17 -5.84 6.37 -4.53
C GLU A 17 -6.74 6.88 -3.42
N ARG A 18 -7.63 7.84 -3.73
CA ARG A 18 -8.62 8.35 -2.77
C ARG A 18 -9.58 7.24 -2.32
N LEU A 19 -10.09 6.44 -3.25
CA LEU A 19 -10.97 5.31 -2.92
C LEU A 19 -10.25 4.28 -2.05
N SER A 20 -8.98 3.99 -2.35
CA SER A 20 -8.15 3.08 -1.57
C SER A 20 -7.98 3.58 -0.12
N LEU A 21 -7.69 4.87 0.07
CA LEU A 21 -7.65 5.49 1.41
C LEU A 21 -8.98 5.42 2.17
N ILE A 22 -10.10 5.68 1.49
CA ILE A 22 -11.44 5.57 2.11
C ILE A 22 -11.75 4.12 2.49
N THR A 23 -11.31 3.16 1.67
CA THR A 23 -11.47 1.74 2.00
C THR A 23 -10.66 1.35 3.23
N MET A 24 -9.41 1.84 3.34
CA MET A 24 -8.60 1.68 4.55
C MET A 24 -9.26 2.31 5.78
N GLN A 25 -9.92 3.48 5.62
CA GLN A 25 -10.70 4.08 6.71
C GLN A 25 -11.79 3.14 7.21
N ALA A 26 -12.58 2.60 6.28
CA ALA A 26 -13.67 1.68 6.62
C ALA A 26 -13.14 0.42 7.33
N LEU A 27 -11.97 -0.10 6.93
CA LEU A 27 -11.35 -1.23 7.61
C LEU A 27 -10.99 -0.90 9.07
N LEU A 28 -10.46 0.30 9.36
CA LEU A 28 -10.20 0.74 10.73
C LEU A 28 -11.49 0.85 11.55
N GLU A 29 -12.53 1.44 10.96
CA GLU A 29 -13.83 1.61 11.62
C GLU A 29 -14.49 0.26 11.94
N MET A 30 -14.19 -0.78 11.15
CA MET A 30 -14.59 -2.16 11.40
C MET A 30 -13.72 -2.89 12.44
N GLY A 31 -12.66 -2.25 12.97
CA GLY A 31 -11.71 -2.86 13.89
C GLY A 31 -10.78 -3.88 13.24
N ILE A 32 -10.52 -3.74 11.93
CA ILE A 32 -9.62 -4.61 11.18
C ILE A 32 -8.27 -3.92 11.00
N ASP A 33 -7.25 -4.51 11.60
CA ASP A 33 -5.86 -4.14 11.38
C ASP A 33 -5.42 -4.49 9.96
N PHE A 34 -4.63 -3.61 9.34
CA PHE A 34 -4.11 -3.88 8.00
C PHE A 34 -2.66 -3.45 7.80
N ASP A 35 -2.02 -4.16 6.88
CA ASP A 35 -0.75 -3.81 6.27
C ASP A 35 -1.01 -3.16 4.89
N LEU A 36 -0.06 -2.38 4.41
CA LEU A 36 -0.08 -1.82 3.06
C LEU A 36 1.04 -2.44 2.23
N THR A 37 0.73 -2.84 1.01
CA THR A 37 1.68 -3.29 0.00
C THR A 37 1.58 -2.40 -1.23
N THR A 38 2.70 -1.80 -1.64
CA THR A 38 2.76 -0.83 -2.74
C THR A 38 4.03 -0.98 -3.57
N LEU A 39 4.05 -0.47 -4.79
CA LEU A 39 5.25 -0.48 -5.64
C LEU A 39 6.16 0.73 -5.40
N LYS A 40 5.58 1.82 -4.89
CA LYS A 40 6.33 3.00 -4.48
C LYS A 40 5.89 3.46 -3.11
N SER A 41 6.86 3.91 -2.32
CA SER A 41 6.59 4.56 -1.04
C SER A 41 5.63 5.74 -1.24
N PRO A 42 4.53 5.81 -0.47
CA PRO A 42 3.61 6.93 -0.55
C PRO A 42 4.26 8.22 -0.06
N ASP A 43 4.17 9.30 -0.83
CA ASP A 43 4.52 10.65 -0.38
C ASP A 43 3.38 11.23 0.46
N ILE A 44 3.51 11.10 1.78
CA ILE A 44 2.54 11.59 2.75
C ILE A 44 2.29 13.09 2.61
N SER A 45 3.34 13.88 2.33
CA SER A 45 3.20 15.33 2.17
C SER A 45 2.37 15.68 0.93
N LYS A 46 2.54 14.93 -0.15
CA LYS A 46 1.74 15.10 -1.37
C LYS A 46 0.29 14.68 -1.16
N LEU A 47 0.08 13.55 -0.50
CA LEU A 47 -1.26 13.07 -0.15
C LEU A 47 -2.01 14.08 0.73
N GLU A 48 -1.34 14.67 1.74
CA GLU A 48 -1.97 15.66 2.63
C GLU A 48 -2.42 16.91 1.86
N LYS A 49 -1.64 17.35 0.87
CA LYS A 49 -2.00 18.48 0.00
C LYS A 49 -3.20 18.15 -0.89
N SER A 50 -3.32 16.92 -1.38
CA SER A 50 -4.38 16.51 -2.30
C SER A 50 -5.70 16.15 -1.60
N TYR A 51 -5.64 15.54 -0.43
CA TYR A 51 -6.83 14.97 0.23
C TYR A 51 -7.13 15.55 1.62
N GLY A 52 -6.23 16.37 2.15
CA GLY A 52 -6.34 16.92 3.49
C GLY A 52 -5.82 15.97 4.57
N LYS A 53 -5.48 16.56 5.72
CA LYS A 53 -4.84 15.86 6.85
C LYS A 53 -5.70 14.75 7.46
N ASN A 54 -7.03 14.90 7.43
CA ASN A 54 -7.94 13.93 8.03
C ASN A 54 -7.87 12.58 7.32
N LEU A 55 -7.97 12.57 5.98
CA LEU A 55 -7.94 11.31 5.22
C LEU A 55 -6.54 10.66 5.27
N VAL A 56 -5.48 11.47 5.27
CA VAL A 56 -4.12 10.95 5.27
C VAL A 56 -3.67 10.47 6.65
N SER A 57 -4.36 10.85 7.72
CA SER A 57 -4.08 10.35 9.08
C SER A 57 -4.14 8.82 9.17
N ILE A 58 -4.93 8.17 8.31
CA ILE A 58 -5.04 6.71 8.18
C ILE A 58 -3.69 6.06 7.88
N MET A 59 -2.81 6.74 7.14
CA MET A 59 -1.47 6.23 6.82
C MET A 59 -0.63 6.00 8.09
N LYS A 60 -0.96 6.65 9.21
CA LYS A 60 -0.32 6.43 10.52
C LYS A 60 -0.83 5.19 11.25
N SER A 61 -2.01 4.70 10.88
CA SER A 61 -2.63 3.50 11.45
C SER A 61 -2.21 2.21 10.73
N ILE A 62 -1.42 2.32 9.66
CA ILE A 62 -0.86 1.18 8.94
C ILE A 62 0.18 0.50 9.84
N ASN A 63 0.04 -0.81 10.06
CA ASN A 63 0.98 -1.56 10.89
C ASN A 63 2.33 -1.78 10.19
N LYS A 64 2.30 -2.06 8.90
CA LYS A 64 3.51 -2.29 8.08
C LYS A 64 3.29 -1.84 6.64
N ILE A 65 4.30 -1.17 6.08
CA ILE A 65 4.34 -0.84 4.65
C ILE A 65 5.38 -1.72 3.97
N ASN A 66 4.94 -2.57 3.04
CA ASN A 66 5.79 -3.38 2.18
C ASN A 66 5.90 -2.69 0.83
N VAL A 67 7.11 -2.25 0.47
CA VAL A 67 7.38 -1.69 -0.86
C VAL A 67 8.01 -2.78 -1.71
N ILE A 68 7.31 -3.20 -2.75
CA ILE A 68 7.74 -4.31 -3.61
C ILE A 68 8.34 -3.76 -4.90
N ASN A 69 9.56 -4.22 -5.21
CA ASN A 69 10.16 -4.03 -6.51
C ASN A 69 9.86 -5.23 -7.41
N ILE A 70 8.79 -5.15 -8.22
CA ILE A 70 8.33 -6.26 -9.08
C ILE A 70 9.48 -6.84 -9.92
N LEU A 71 10.38 -6.00 -10.43
CA LEU A 71 11.46 -6.46 -11.29
C LEU A 71 12.48 -7.34 -10.54
N GLU A 72 12.73 -7.05 -9.27
CA GLU A 72 13.63 -7.86 -8.44
C GLU A 72 12.96 -9.15 -7.95
N GLU A 73 11.67 -9.08 -7.59
CA GLU A 73 10.88 -10.26 -7.22
C GLU A 73 10.79 -11.29 -8.35
N LEU A 74 10.57 -10.82 -9.59
CA LEU A 74 10.51 -11.69 -10.77
C LEU A 74 11.85 -12.37 -11.06
N ARG A 75 12.98 -11.68 -10.84
CA ARG A 75 14.33 -12.25 -11.02
C ARG A 75 14.62 -13.36 -10.00
N GLN A 76 14.21 -13.20 -8.76
CA GLN A 76 14.41 -14.20 -7.71
C GLN A 76 13.58 -15.47 -7.95
N HIS A 77 12.39 -15.34 -8.54
CA HIS A 77 11.57 -16.50 -8.90
C HIS A 77 12.11 -17.27 -10.11
N GLN A 78 12.77 -16.60 -11.06
CA GLN A 78 13.43 -17.27 -12.18
C GLN A 78 14.66 -18.08 -11.73
N GLN A 79 15.49 -17.53 -10.84
CA GLN A 79 16.69 -18.24 -10.34
C GLN A 79 16.38 -19.46 -9.47
N LYS A 80 15.20 -19.53 -8.85
CA LYS A 80 14.81 -20.65 -7.99
C LYS A 80 14.27 -21.85 -8.77
N GLY A 81 13.85 -21.67 -10.03
CA GLY A 81 13.41 -22.75 -10.92
C GLY A 81 14.55 -23.53 -11.58
N ASP A 82 15.76 -22.96 -11.62
CA ASP A 82 16.92 -23.55 -12.32
C ASP A 82 17.83 -24.41 -11.40
N HIS A 83 17.37 -24.78 -10.19
CA HIS A 83 18.13 -25.60 -9.23
C HIS A 83 17.40 -26.88 -8.78
N GLU A 84 16.28 -27.23 -9.41
CA GLU A 84 15.50 -28.44 -9.10
C GLU A 84 15.52 -29.51 -10.20
N ASP A 85 16.50 -29.50 -11.12
CA ASP A 85 16.73 -30.55 -12.12
C ASP A 85 18.05 -31.33 -11.91
#